data_AF-Q237A7-F1
#
_entry.id   AF-Q237A7-F1
#
_cell.length_a   1.000
_cell.length_b   1.000
_cell.length_c   1.000
_cell.angle_alpha   90.00
_cell.angle_beta   90.00
_cell.angle_gamma   90.00
#
_symmetry.space_group_name_H-M   'P 1'
#
loop_
_entity.id
_entity.type
_entity.pdbx_description
1 polymer ?
#
loop_
_entity_poly.entity_id
_entity_poly.type
_entity_poly.pdbx_seq_one_letter_code
_entity_poly.pdbx_strand_id
1 'polypeptide(L)'
;MNKLLVASLTILLITSFARAQKGILGFTPQYSGYSQDKYLCMKNSQNEFKYQNLVEKQIWGYDRYHKTGQNYADNVGLSTNSIYVPCININAAEFPYFSQENQLFTFLKYFQQNHDVFKGDFLWVSIEQNQSKNCQWHNDFNINCSVLEEIMNQVRRSFVGVGNIGIMTSKQDWEALFGNKCNKYSSYPLHYKNYDNKPNFSDWIQQKFGGWTKPSMKTYSKGKYECYMEAELTVIISCFLILLVASSVYSQSRIAFYDLLDYEENMYQCLKFYKVSTQLVDGFKDNTTIFSPQVQGKIDRAQEQGISTDLLFDPCVNTVRQENFYTPEHQVTKFSENYKFLTGYENIWFNVIQKADRNCFWSTDANLNCEILTKYISLLQAQTGKKIGIRSSSLDWSNIFGTTTNCANFGNLPLSYINYNQKPNFQDWQDQQFGSWRGPMMKEFDTTELCGLTTTLSVY
;
A
#
# COMPACT_ATOMS: atom_id res chain seq x y z
N MET A 1 -45.52 16.44 -11.94
CA MET A 1 -46.14 15.61 -10.87
C MET A 1 -45.39 14.28 -10.65
N ASN A 2 -44.05 14.26 -10.70
CA ASN A 2 -43.24 13.03 -10.60
C ASN A 2 -41.92 13.21 -9.81
N LYS A 3 -41.89 14.18 -8.87
CA LYS A 3 -40.73 14.42 -7.98
C LYS A 3 -41.03 14.21 -6.49
N LEU A 4 -42.27 13.86 -6.14
CA LEU A 4 -42.69 13.66 -4.74
C LEU A 4 -42.71 12.19 -4.28
N LEU A 5 -42.53 11.22 -5.18
CA LEU A 5 -42.59 9.79 -4.87
C LEU A 5 -41.22 9.17 -4.49
N VAL A 6 -40.12 9.91 -4.66
CA VAL A 6 -38.77 9.45 -4.29
C VAL A 6 -38.40 9.87 -2.86
N ALA A 7 -39.12 10.83 -2.26
CA ALA A 7 -38.85 11.32 -0.91
C ALA A 7 -39.54 10.48 0.20
N SER A 8 -40.52 9.65 -0.13
CA SER A 8 -41.28 8.87 0.86
C SER A 8 -40.75 7.44 1.10
N LEU A 9 -39.68 7.03 0.44
CA LEU A 9 -39.03 5.73 0.66
C LEU A 9 -37.75 5.82 1.51
N THR A 10 -37.35 7.01 1.96
CA THR A 10 -36.13 7.24 2.76
C THR A 10 -36.41 7.38 4.27
N ILE A 11 -37.67 7.25 4.69
CA ILE A 11 -38.08 7.27 6.10
C ILE A 11 -38.76 5.94 6.45
N LEU A 12 -38.14 4.83 6.06
CA LEU A 12 -38.23 3.63 6.89
C LEU A 12 -37.10 3.75 7.90
N LEU A 13 -37.47 4.23 9.08
CA LEU A 13 -36.69 4.13 10.30
C LEU A 13 -36.18 2.69 10.44
N ILE A 14 -34.97 2.47 9.94
CA ILE A 14 -34.11 1.39 10.38
C ILE A 14 -33.73 1.79 11.82
N THR A 15 -34.64 1.55 12.76
CA THR A 15 -34.22 1.11 14.09
C THR A 15 -33.66 -0.29 13.90
N SER A 16 -32.51 -0.42 13.23
CA SER A 16 -31.69 -1.60 13.38
C SER A 16 -31.25 -1.56 14.82
N PHE A 17 -31.97 -2.29 15.67
CA PHE A 17 -31.35 -2.78 16.88
C PHE A 17 -30.10 -3.49 16.42
N ALA A 18 -28.94 -2.87 16.63
CA ALA A 18 -27.66 -3.53 16.46
C ALA A 18 -27.67 -4.71 17.44
N ARG A 19 -28.18 -5.85 17.00
CA ARG A 19 -28.08 -7.09 17.78
C ARG A 19 -26.61 -7.42 17.80
N ALA A 20 -26.03 -7.47 18.99
CA ALA A 20 -24.72 -8.08 19.17
C ALA A 20 -24.85 -9.53 18.69
N GLN A 21 -24.11 -9.89 17.65
CA GLN A 21 -24.03 -11.27 17.19
C GLN A 21 -22.95 -11.96 18.01
N LYS A 22 -23.31 -13.07 18.65
CA LYS A 22 -22.33 -13.93 19.32
C LYS A 22 -21.37 -14.49 18.26
N GLY A 23 -20.09 -14.54 18.59
CA GLY A 23 -18.99 -15.08 17.78
C GLY A 23 -18.22 -16.15 18.57
N ILE A 24 -17.56 -17.08 17.89
CA ILE A 24 -16.46 -17.87 18.47
C ILE A 24 -15.20 -17.42 17.78
N LEU A 25 -14.17 -17.11 18.56
CA LEU A 25 -12.83 -16.85 18.07
C LEU A 25 -11.95 -18.01 18.50
N GLY A 26 -12.00 -19.09 17.72
CA GLY A 26 -11.06 -20.18 17.89
C GLY A 26 -9.66 -19.64 17.62
N PHE A 27 -8.82 -19.60 18.65
CA PHE A 27 -7.39 -19.64 18.40
C PHE A 27 -7.11 -20.94 17.68
N THR A 28 -6.11 -20.97 16.80
CA THR A 28 -5.50 -22.24 16.47
C THR A 28 -4.83 -22.76 17.76
N PRO A 29 -5.36 -23.80 18.46
CA PRO A 29 -4.57 -24.46 19.48
C PRO A 29 -3.24 -24.93 18.87
N GLN A 30 -2.16 -24.76 19.63
CA GLN A 30 -0.78 -24.99 19.17
C GLN A 30 -0.48 -26.44 18.68
N TYR A 31 -1.41 -27.41 18.72
CA TYR A 31 -1.10 -28.82 18.47
C TYR A 31 -2.17 -29.62 17.67
N SER A 32 -1.71 -30.15 16.52
CA SER A 32 -2.03 -31.42 15.82
C SER A 32 -3.40 -32.11 15.99
N GLY A 33 -4.52 -31.38 15.90
CA GLY A 33 -5.86 -31.96 16.04
C GLY A 33 -6.92 -31.49 15.06
N TYR A 34 -6.55 -30.83 13.95
CA TYR A 34 -7.53 -30.26 13.02
C TYR A 34 -8.10 -31.29 12.04
N SER A 35 -9.43 -31.30 11.91
CA SER A 35 -10.13 -32.00 10.83
C SER A 35 -11.25 -31.12 10.30
N GLN A 36 -11.65 -31.35 9.05
CA GLN A 36 -12.79 -30.66 8.45
C GLN A 36 -14.08 -30.86 9.27
N ASP A 37 -14.24 -31.98 9.97
CA ASP A 37 -15.38 -32.27 10.84
C ASP A 37 -15.49 -31.30 12.03
N LYS A 38 -14.36 -30.86 12.60
CA LYS A 38 -14.37 -29.87 13.68
C LYS A 38 -14.86 -28.51 13.17
N TYR A 39 -14.44 -28.10 11.98
CA TYR A 39 -14.92 -26.89 11.32
C TYR A 39 -16.40 -26.99 10.94
N LEU A 40 -16.85 -28.17 10.49
CA LEU A 40 -18.26 -28.42 10.21
C LEU A 40 -19.11 -28.38 11.49
N CYS A 41 -18.61 -28.94 12.60
CA CYS A 41 -19.25 -28.81 13.91
C CYS A 41 -19.40 -27.34 14.31
N MET A 42 -18.35 -26.53 14.14
CA MET A 42 -18.41 -25.10 14.46
C MET A 42 -19.44 -24.37 13.61
N LYS A 43 -19.48 -24.63 12.30
CA LYS A 43 -20.49 -24.07 11.38
C LYS A 43 -21.92 -24.42 11.83
N ASN A 44 -22.14 -25.65 12.28
CA ASN A 44 -23.46 -26.17 12.63
C ASN A 44 -23.86 -25.88 14.09
N SER A 45 -22.96 -25.33 14.91
CA SER A 45 -23.26 -24.99 16.29
C SER A 45 -24.31 -23.86 16.34
N GLN A 46 -25.23 -23.94 17.31
CA GLN A 46 -26.52 -23.20 17.35
C GLN A 46 -26.44 -21.66 17.43
N ASN A 47 -25.28 -21.02 17.33
CA ASN A 47 -25.20 -19.57 17.53
C ASN A 47 -24.92 -18.74 16.27
N GLU A 48 -25.31 -19.21 15.07
CA GLU A 48 -25.27 -18.41 13.82
C GLU A 48 -23.91 -17.72 13.55
N PHE A 49 -22.83 -18.45 13.82
CA PHE A 49 -21.50 -17.88 13.93
C PHE A 49 -20.82 -17.62 12.58
N LYS A 50 -20.09 -16.51 12.50
CA LYS A 50 -18.91 -16.40 11.61
C LYS A 50 -17.68 -16.78 12.44
N TYR A 51 -17.11 -17.95 12.18
CA TYR A 51 -15.81 -18.32 12.72
C TYR A 51 -14.74 -17.35 12.19
N GLN A 52 -13.63 -17.23 12.91
CA GLN A 52 -12.47 -16.45 12.50
C GLN A 52 -11.24 -17.27 12.85
N ASN A 53 -10.55 -17.78 11.84
CA ASN A 53 -9.25 -18.40 12.05
C ASN A 53 -8.28 -17.32 12.55
N LEU A 54 -7.44 -17.66 13.52
CA LEU A 54 -6.39 -16.76 14.03
C LEU A 54 -5.05 -17.28 13.57
N VAL A 55 -4.17 -16.35 13.22
CA VAL A 55 -2.84 -16.66 12.72
C VAL A 55 -1.89 -16.03 13.68
N GLU A 56 -1.11 -16.83 14.38
CA GLU A 56 -0.09 -16.29 15.26
C GLU A 56 1.24 -16.40 14.54
N LYS A 57 1.91 -15.26 14.33
CA LYS A 57 3.36 -15.28 14.21
C LYS A 57 3.90 -15.20 15.63
N GLN A 58 4.45 -16.30 16.12
CA GLN A 58 5.26 -16.27 17.33
C GLN A 58 6.69 -15.87 16.98
N ILE A 59 7.46 -15.52 18.00
CA ILE A 59 8.92 -15.29 17.93
C ILE A 59 9.64 -16.41 17.15
N TRP A 60 9.06 -17.61 17.14
CA TRP A 60 9.61 -18.84 16.56
C TRP A 60 9.16 -19.16 15.13
N GLY A 61 8.39 -18.27 14.48
CA GLY A 61 8.00 -18.41 13.08
C GLY A 61 6.48 -18.42 12.84
N TYR A 62 6.11 -18.87 11.65
CA TYR A 62 4.71 -18.96 11.22
C TYR A 62 4.00 -20.15 11.86
N ASP A 63 2.72 -19.95 12.21
CA ASP A 63 1.83 -21.08 12.43
C ASP A 63 1.72 -21.90 11.13
N ARG A 64 2.44 -23.03 11.11
CA ARG A 64 2.46 -24.01 10.00
C ARG A 64 1.09 -24.60 9.68
N TYR A 65 0.10 -24.48 10.58
CA TYR A 65 -1.25 -24.97 10.39
C TYR A 65 -2.21 -23.90 9.87
N HIS A 66 -1.76 -22.65 9.72
CA HIS A 66 -2.60 -21.54 9.27
C HIS A 66 -3.33 -21.85 7.95
N LYS A 67 -2.58 -22.20 6.90
CA LYS A 67 -3.15 -22.53 5.58
C LYS A 67 -4.17 -23.66 5.64
N THR A 68 -3.85 -24.71 6.39
CA THR A 68 -4.75 -25.85 6.56
C THR A 68 -6.04 -25.45 7.27
N GLY A 69 -5.94 -24.68 8.36
CA GLY A 69 -7.11 -24.17 9.09
C GLY A 69 -7.99 -23.24 8.25
N GLN A 70 -7.37 -22.35 7.46
CA GLN A 70 -8.13 -21.47 6.55
C GLN A 70 -8.85 -22.28 5.47
N ASN A 71 -8.18 -23.27 4.86
CA ASN A 71 -8.80 -24.14 3.88
C ASN A 71 -9.99 -24.91 4.47
N TYR A 72 -9.88 -25.41 5.71
CA TYR A 72 -11.01 -26.08 6.37
C TYR A 72 -12.18 -25.11 6.64
N ALA A 73 -11.90 -23.88 7.09
CA ALA A 73 -12.92 -22.86 7.28
C ALA A 73 -13.62 -22.50 5.95
N ASP A 74 -12.85 -22.24 4.90
CA ASP A 74 -13.34 -21.94 3.56
C ASP A 74 -14.24 -23.08 3.03
N ASN A 75 -13.79 -24.32 3.19
CA ASN A 75 -14.52 -25.51 2.71
C ASN A 75 -15.88 -25.69 3.39
N VAL A 76 -16.06 -25.15 4.60
CA VAL A 76 -17.35 -25.17 5.28
C VAL A 76 -18.06 -23.82 5.21
N GLY A 77 -17.55 -22.84 4.46
CA GLY A 77 -18.17 -21.52 4.28
C GLY A 77 -18.13 -20.63 5.53
N LEU A 78 -17.12 -20.81 6.37
CA LEU A 78 -16.83 -19.94 7.50
C LEU A 78 -15.95 -18.77 7.04
N SER A 79 -16.17 -17.58 7.57
CA SER A 79 -15.25 -16.45 7.40
C SER A 79 -13.91 -16.74 8.09
N THR A 80 -12.85 -16.03 7.73
CA THR A 80 -11.59 -16.05 8.48
C THR A 80 -11.07 -14.64 8.72
N ASN A 81 -10.26 -14.46 9.76
CA ASN A 81 -9.46 -13.27 9.96
C ASN A 81 -7.99 -13.68 10.03
N SER A 82 -7.11 -12.72 10.24
CA SER A 82 -5.72 -13.02 10.57
C SER A 82 -5.23 -12.13 11.67
N ILE A 83 -4.32 -12.63 12.48
CA ILE A 83 -3.62 -11.84 13.49
C ILE A 83 -2.17 -11.69 13.04
N TYR A 84 -1.60 -10.53 13.32
CA TYR A 84 -0.17 -10.32 13.33
C TYR A 84 0.21 -9.91 14.75
N VAL A 85 1.07 -10.69 15.40
CA VAL A 85 1.62 -10.34 16.71
C VAL A 85 3.01 -9.75 16.46
N PRO A 86 3.19 -8.42 16.59
CA PRO A 86 4.49 -7.80 16.40
C PRO A 86 5.44 -8.26 17.50
N CYS A 87 6.65 -8.62 17.10
CA CYS A 87 7.73 -8.92 18.01
C CYS A 87 8.77 -7.81 17.91
N ILE A 88 8.70 -6.79 18.77
CA ILE A 88 9.60 -5.64 18.63
C ILE A 88 10.97 -6.03 19.22
N ASN A 89 11.98 -6.14 18.37
CA ASN A 89 13.35 -6.39 18.82
C ASN A 89 14.04 -5.05 19.10
N ILE A 90 14.22 -4.74 20.39
CA ILE A 90 14.93 -3.53 20.84
C ILE A 90 16.43 -3.57 20.53
N ASN A 91 17.00 -4.73 20.17
CA ASN A 91 18.39 -4.89 19.73
C ASN A 91 18.46 -5.42 18.28
N ALA A 92 18.02 -4.59 17.33
CA ALA A 92 18.03 -4.93 15.91
C ALA A 92 19.44 -5.20 15.36
N ALA A 93 20.50 -4.66 15.99
CA ALA A 93 21.89 -4.91 15.59
C ALA A 93 22.36 -6.34 15.90
N GLU A 94 21.95 -6.90 17.04
CA GLU A 94 22.31 -8.27 17.44
C GLU A 94 21.46 -9.32 16.74
N PHE A 95 20.20 -8.99 16.40
CA PHE A 95 19.32 -9.90 15.66
C PHE A 95 18.53 -9.21 14.53
N PRO A 96 19.18 -8.94 13.38
CA PRO A 96 18.58 -8.19 12.26
C PRO A 96 17.37 -8.90 11.62
N TYR A 97 17.30 -10.23 11.71
CA TYR A 97 16.11 -11.00 11.26
C TYR A 97 14.84 -10.67 12.04
N PHE A 98 14.98 -10.12 13.25
CA PHE A 98 13.87 -9.68 14.09
C PHE A 98 13.67 -8.17 14.03
N SER A 99 14.27 -7.45 13.09
CA SER A 99 13.86 -6.05 12.86
C SER A 99 12.37 -6.00 12.51
N GLN A 100 11.70 -4.92 12.91
CA GLN A 100 10.27 -4.72 12.69
C GLN A 100 9.87 -4.87 11.21
N GLU A 101 10.65 -4.24 10.33
CA GLU A 101 10.44 -4.30 8.88
C GLU A 101 10.59 -5.73 8.35
N ASN A 102 11.68 -6.44 8.70
CA ASN A 102 11.88 -7.82 8.26
C ASN A 102 10.75 -8.73 8.74
N GLN A 103 10.25 -8.51 9.96
CA GLN A 103 9.21 -9.35 10.50
C GLN A 103 7.87 -9.19 9.80
N LEU A 104 7.44 -7.96 9.58
CA LEU A 104 6.21 -7.67 8.90
C LEU A 104 6.32 -8.07 7.43
N PHE A 105 7.41 -7.72 6.76
CA PHE A 105 7.66 -8.14 5.38
C PHE A 105 7.62 -9.65 5.23
N THR A 106 8.32 -10.40 6.09
CA THR A 106 8.29 -11.86 6.02
C THR A 106 6.88 -12.39 6.28
N PHE A 107 6.11 -11.77 7.18
CA PHE A 107 4.72 -12.16 7.45
C PHE A 107 3.86 -11.98 6.21
N LEU A 108 3.92 -10.81 5.59
CA LEU A 108 3.16 -10.50 4.39
C LEU A 108 3.58 -11.40 3.21
N LYS A 109 4.89 -11.70 3.08
CA LYS A 109 5.43 -12.66 2.09
C LYS A 109 4.92 -14.06 2.29
N TYR A 110 4.97 -14.58 3.52
CA TYR A 110 4.43 -15.89 3.85
C TYR A 110 2.94 -15.97 3.50
N PHE A 111 2.18 -14.94 3.86
CA PHE A 111 0.76 -14.85 3.53
C PHE A 111 0.53 -14.90 2.02
N GLN A 112 1.23 -14.09 1.23
CA GLN A 112 1.06 -14.08 -0.22
C GLN A 112 1.44 -15.41 -0.88
N GLN A 113 2.50 -16.06 -0.42
CA GLN A 113 2.96 -17.32 -1.01
C GLN A 113 2.04 -18.49 -0.69
N ASN A 114 1.39 -18.45 0.47
CA ASN A 114 0.61 -19.57 0.97
C ASN A 114 -0.90 -19.40 0.77
N HIS A 115 -1.36 -18.19 0.45
CA HIS A 115 -2.77 -17.83 0.33
C HIS A 115 -3.01 -17.02 -0.94
N ASP A 116 -3.98 -17.44 -1.76
CA ASP A 116 -4.26 -16.81 -3.07
C ASP A 116 -4.70 -15.35 -2.95
N VAL A 117 -5.32 -14.97 -1.82
CA VAL A 117 -5.72 -13.63 -1.39
C VAL A 117 -5.82 -13.66 0.14
N PHE A 118 -5.67 -12.53 0.85
CA PHE A 118 -6.23 -12.41 2.21
C PHE A 118 -7.75 -12.64 2.14
N LYS A 119 -8.18 -13.90 2.23
CA LYS A 119 -9.59 -14.29 2.31
C LYS A 119 -10.08 -14.09 3.73
N GLY A 120 -10.24 -12.83 4.12
CA GLY A 120 -10.70 -12.51 5.46
C GLY A 120 -11.23 -11.11 5.61
N ASP A 121 -12.08 -10.93 6.61
CA ASP A 121 -12.71 -9.64 6.87
C ASP A 121 -11.67 -8.65 7.43
N PHE A 122 -10.70 -9.11 8.24
CA PHE A 122 -9.71 -8.27 8.92
C PHE A 122 -8.32 -8.90 9.10
N LEU A 123 -7.28 -8.06 8.99
CA LEU A 123 -5.98 -8.28 9.64
C LEU A 123 -5.93 -7.50 10.95
N TRP A 124 -5.81 -8.21 12.07
CA TRP A 124 -5.68 -7.64 13.41
C TRP A 124 -4.21 -7.56 13.82
N VAL A 125 -3.72 -6.36 14.11
CA VAL A 125 -2.41 -6.20 14.77
C VAL A 125 -2.63 -6.39 16.27
N SER A 126 -2.16 -7.51 16.81
CA SER A 126 -2.28 -7.85 18.22
C SER A 126 -1.22 -7.13 19.03
N ILE A 127 -1.65 -6.22 19.89
CA ILE A 127 -0.80 -5.48 20.80
C ILE A 127 -0.97 -6.03 22.21
N GLU A 128 0.08 -6.66 22.71
CA GLU A 128 0.12 -7.26 24.04
C GLU A 128 1.51 -7.10 24.65
N GLN A 129 1.57 -7.03 25.98
CA GLN A 129 2.84 -7.08 26.68
C GLN A 129 3.49 -8.43 26.45
N ASN A 130 4.76 -8.41 26.05
CA ASN A 130 5.55 -9.61 25.87
C ASN A 130 6.79 -9.53 26.77
N GLN A 131 6.97 -10.55 27.61
CA GLN A 131 8.07 -10.61 28.59
C GLN A 131 9.35 -11.22 28.01
N SER A 132 9.32 -11.66 26.75
CA SER A 132 10.50 -12.20 26.10
C SER A 132 11.51 -11.09 25.83
N LYS A 133 12.73 -11.25 26.36
CA LYS A 133 13.81 -10.26 26.32
C LYS A 133 14.11 -9.72 24.91
N ASN A 134 13.94 -10.56 23.89
CA ASN A 134 14.25 -10.24 22.49
C ASN A 134 13.00 -9.91 21.67
N CYS A 135 11.87 -9.70 22.33
CA CYS A 135 10.58 -9.57 21.70
C CYS A 135 9.64 -8.80 22.63
N GLN A 136 9.88 -7.52 22.78
CA GLN A 136 9.15 -6.69 23.72
C GLN A 136 9.03 -5.27 23.17
N TRP A 137 7.88 -4.66 23.42
CA TRP A 137 7.69 -3.24 23.18
C TRP A 137 8.69 -2.42 24.00
N HIS A 138 8.95 -1.19 23.57
CA HIS A 138 9.81 -0.29 24.32
C HIS A 138 9.13 0.13 25.63
N ASN A 139 9.93 0.55 26.61
CA ASN A 139 9.41 1.18 27.83
C ASN A 139 8.98 2.66 27.61
N ASP A 140 9.15 3.18 26.39
CA ASP A 140 8.76 4.54 26.02
C ASP A 140 7.49 4.53 25.15
N PHE A 141 6.46 5.22 25.63
CA PHE A 141 5.15 5.29 24.97
C PHE A 141 5.17 6.00 23.62
N ASN A 142 6.03 7.01 23.44
CA ASN A 142 6.14 7.72 22.18
C ASN A 142 6.81 6.83 21.13
N ILE A 143 7.88 6.13 21.52
CA ILE A 143 8.56 5.18 20.63
C ILE A 143 7.59 4.07 20.21
N ASN A 144 6.84 3.48 21.14
CA ASN A 144 5.83 2.47 20.81
C ASN A 144 4.78 3.01 19.83
N CYS A 145 4.31 4.25 20.02
CA CYS A 145 3.34 4.87 19.12
C CYS A 145 3.91 5.09 17.72
N SER A 146 5.19 5.47 17.59
CA SER A 146 5.89 5.56 16.29
C SER A 146 6.11 4.19 15.64
N VAL A 147 6.49 3.18 16.42
CA VAL A 147 6.61 1.79 15.96
C VAL A 147 5.28 1.29 15.41
N LEU A 148 4.18 1.52 16.14
CA LEU A 148 2.85 1.14 15.66
C LEU A 148 2.48 1.91 14.37
N GLU A 149 2.89 3.17 14.21
CA GLU A 149 2.64 3.95 12.99
C GLU A 149 3.31 3.32 11.79
N GLU A 150 4.57 2.95 11.96
CA GLU A 150 5.32 2.30 10.92
C GLU A 150 4.72 0.92 10.57
N ILE A 151 4.35 0.10 11.55
CA ILE A 151 3.64 -1.18 11.31
C ILE A 151 2.36 -0.93 10.50
N MET A 152 1.52 0.00 10.94
CA MET A 152 0.23 0.27 10.30
C MET A 152 0.42 0.84 8.88
N ASN A 153 1.42 1.69 8.68
CA ASN A 153 1.76 2.24 7.37
C ASN A 153 2.33 1.18 6.43
N GLN A 154 3.22 0.30 6.92
CA GLN A 154 3.75 -0.81 6.15
C GLN A 154 2.65 -1.79 5.73
N VAL A 155 1.71 -2.15 6.63
CA VAL A 155 0.55 -2.98 6.25
C VAL A 155 -0.31 -2.25 5.21
N ARG A 156 -0.58 -0.96 5.37
CA ARG A 156 -1.37 -0.18 4.39
C ARG A 156 -0.70 -0.07 3.02
N ARG A 157 0.62 0.06 2.99
CA ARG A 157 1.43 0.05 1.77
C ARG A 157 1.59 -1.36 1.18
N SER A 158 1.33 -2.40 1.97
CA SER A 158 1.45 -3.77 1.48
C SER A 158 0.30 -4.13 0.54
N PHE A 159 0.64 -4.59 -0.67
CA PHE A 159 -0.34 -4.92 -1.72
C PHE A 159 -0.94 -6.33 -1.60
N VAL A 160 -0.83 -6.95 -0.42
CA VAL A 160 -1.43 -8.28 -0.13
C VAL A 160 -2.95 -8.27 -0.10
N GLY A 161 -3.60 -7.12 -0.35
CA GLY A 161 -5.06 -7.03 -0.44
C GLY A 161 -5.76 -7.04 0.91
N VAL A 162 -5.07 -6.57 1.96
CA VAL A 162 -5.69 -6.36 3.28
C VAL A 162 -6.66 -5.18 3.17
N GLY A 163 -7.92 -5.49 2.85
CA GLY A 163 -8.98 -4.48 2.70
C GLY A 163 -9.37 -3.82 4.02
N ASN A 164 -9.23 -4.53 5.15
CA ASN A 164 -9.47 -3.98 6.47
C ASN A 164 -8.39 -4.39 7.47
N ILE A 165 -7.89 -3.40 8.19
CA ILE A 165 -6.91 -3.54 9.26
C ILE A 165 -7.52 -3.04 10.57
N GLY A 166 -7.27 -3.75 11.66
CA GLY A 166 -7.73 -3.38 13.00
C GLY A 166 -6.66 -3.62 14.06
N ILE A 167 -6.91 -3.12 15.27
CA ILE A 167 -6.05 -3.32 16.44
C ILE A 167 -6.74 -4.27 17.40
N MET A 168 -6.01 -5.29 17.84
CA MET A 168 -6.44 -6.23 18.86
C MET A 168 -5.61 -6.02 20.13
N THR A 169 -6.24 -5.73 21.27
CA THR A 169 -5.48 -5.46 22.51
C THR A 169 -6.38 -5.53 23.75
N SER A 170 -5.82 -5.52 24.96
CA SER A 170 -6.58 -5.31 26.19
C SER A 170 -6.38 -3.87 26.70
N LYS A 171 -7.28 -3.40 27.56
CA LYS A 171 -7.09 -2.09 28.24
C LYS A 171 -5.75 -2.07 29.00
N GLN A 172 -5.47 -3.13 29.73
CA GLN A 172 -4.25 -3.27 30.53
C GLN A 172 -3.00 -3.20 29.65
N ASP A 173 -2.98 -3.92 28.53
CA ASP A 173 -1.82 -3.91 27.61
C ASP A 173 -1.67 -2.55 26.93
N TRP A 174 -2.76 -1.95 26.47
CA TRP A 174 -2.70 -0.64 25.84
C TRP A 174 -2.17 0.43 26.79
N GLU A 175 -2.69 0.47 28.03
CA GLU A 175 -2.25 1.43 29.04
C GLU A 175 -0.79 1.19 29.45
N ALA A 176 -0.36 -0.07 29.56
CA ALA A 176 1.03 -0.41 29.87
C ALA A 176 2.01 -0.03 28.75
N LEU A 177 1.60 -0.13 27.49
CA LEU A 177 2.47 0.06 26.33
C LEU A 177 2.43 1.47 25.74
N PHE A 178 1.29 2.16 25.82
CA PHE A 178 1.10 3.46 25.17
C PHE A 178 0.59 4.54 26.13
N GLY A 179 0.15 4.15 27.33
CA GLY A 179 -0.55 5.04 28.26
C GLY A 179 -1.71 5.78 27.58
N ASN A 180 -1.84 7.07 27.90
CA ASN A 180 -2.84 7.97 27.30
C ASN A 180 -2.31 8.75 26.08
N LYS A 181 -1.09 8.48 25.62
CA LYS A 181 -0.40 9.31 24.62
C LYS A 181 -0.72 8.93 23.18
N CYS A 182 -1.07 7.66 22.94
CA CYS A 182 -1.30 7.14 21.60
C CYS A 182 -2.81 6.99 21.36
N ASN A 183 -3.43 7.98 20.73
CA ASN A 183 -4.88 8.00 20.45
C ASN A 183 -5.22 8.12 18.95
N LYS A 184 -4.22 8.31 18.09
CA LYS A 184 -4.40 8.51 16.64
C LYS A 184 -4.99 7.29 15.91
N TYR A 185 -4.98 6.12 16.56
CA TYR A 185 -5.53 4.88 15.99
C TYR A 185 -6.99 4.61 16.35
N SER A 186 -7.65 5.53 17.05
CA SER A 186 -9.06 5.38 17.44
C SER A 186 -10.04 5.29 16.26
N SER A 187 -9.59 5.67 15.06
CA SER A 187 -10.32 5.53 13.80
C SER A 187 -10.29 4.11 13.25
N TYR A 188 -9.34 3.27 13.68
CA TYR A 188 -9.25 1.88 13.26
C TYR A 188 -10.22 1.00 14.08
N PRO A 189 -10.78 -0.06 13.48
CA PRO A 189 -11.55 -1.07 14.20
C PRO A 189 -10.77 -1.64 15.40
N LEU A 190 -11.47 -1.80 16.52
CA LEU A 190 -10.91 -2.32 17.76
C LEU A 190 -11.50 -3.69 18.10
N HIS A 191 -10.63 -4.65 18.33
CA HIS A 191 -10.94 -5.94 18.94
C HIS A 191 -10.36 -5.94 20.35
N TYR A 192 -11.17 -5.62 21.37
CA TYR A 192 -10.64 -5.58 22.74
C TYR A 192 -10.80 -6.91 23.47
N LYS A 193 -9.83 -7.26 24.32
CA LYS A 193 -9.89 -8.44 25.20
C LYS A 193 -10.40 -8.02 26.58
N ASN A 194 -11.49 -8.62 27.05
CA ASN A 194 -11.95 -8.55 28.44
C ASN A 194 -12.75 -9.80 28.82
N TYR A 195 -12.15 -10.69 29.61
CA TYR A 195 -12.67 -12.04 29.91
C TYR A 195 -13.76 -12.05 31.01
N ASP A 196 -14.86 -11.34 30.80
CA ASP A 196 -15.97 -11.20 31.76
C ASP A 196 -17.10 -12.25 31.61
N ASN A 197 -16.94 -13.21 30.71
CA ASN A 197 -17.93 -14.22 30.33
C ASN A 197 -19.25 -13.65 29.78
N LYS A 198 -19.29 -12.39 29.33
CA LYS A 198 -20.49 -11.74 28.79
C LYS A 198 -20.33 -11.45 27.30
N PRO A 199 -21.13 -12.08 26.41
CA PRO A 199 -21.09 -11.86 24.96
C PRO A 199 -21.81 -10.56 24.56
N ASN A 200 -21.43 -9.44 25.16
CA ASN A 200 -21.94 -8.11 24.85
C ASN A 200 -20.87 -7.06 25.18
N PHE A 201 -21.16 -5.81 24.83
CA PHE A 201 -20.27 -4.66 25.01
C PHE A 201 -20.67 -3.77 26.19
N SER A 202 -21.48 -4.26 27.13
CA SER A 202 -22.00 -3.44 28.25
C SER A 202 -20.90 -2.95 29.20
N ASP A 203 -19.80 -3.69 29.27
CA ASP A 203 -18.58 -3.36 30.01
C ASP A 203 -17.73 -2.27 29.33
N TRP A 204 -17.98 -1.96 28.04
CA TRP A 204 -17.14 -1.02 27.29
C TRP A 204 -17.00 0.34 27.97
N ILE A 205 -18.05 0.83 28.65
CA ILE A 205 -18.00 2.09 29.39
C ILE A 205 -16.82 2.13 30.39
N GLN A 206 -16.53 1.01 31.05
CA GLN A 206 -15.43 0.87 32.02
C GLN A 206 -14.11 0.46 31.34
N GLN A 207 -14.20 -0.16 30.18
CA GLN A 207 -13.09 -0.67 29.38
C GLN A 207 -12.63 0.29 28.26
N LYS A 208 -13.06 1.56 28.26
CA LYS A 208 -12.57 2.57 27.29
C LYS A 208 -11.08 2.86 27.50
N PHE A 209 -10.34 2.92 26.40
CA PHE A 209 -8.93 3.34 26.32
C PHE A 209 -8.60 3.84 24.90
N GLY A 210 -7.39 4.38 24.70
CA GLY A 210 -6.81 4.68 23.38
C GLY A 210 -7.61 5.62 22.47
N GLY A 211 -8.59 6.34 23.02
CA GLY A 211 -9.46 7.24 22.27
C GLY A 211 -10.60 6.56 21.51
N TRP A 212 -10.73 5.23 21.54
CA TRP A 212 -11.85 4.55 20.89
C TRP A 212 -13.19 4.89 21.55
N THR A 213 -14.16 5.25 20.72
CA THR A 213 -15.52 5.53 21.21
C THR A 213 -16.38 4.27 21.25
N LYS A 214 -16.11 3.30 20.36
CA LYS A 214 -16.78 2.01 20.27
C LYS A 214 -15.82 0.91 19.80
N PRO A 215 -15.92 -0.32 20.32
CA PRO A 215 -15.22 -1.47 19.80
C PRO A 215 -15.97 -2.07 18.61
N SER A 216 -15.26 -2.79 17.75
CA SER A 216 -15.85 -3.59 16.67
C SER A 216 -16.05 -5.04 17.09
N MET A 217 -15.15 -5.54 17.95
CA MET A 217 -15.14 -6.91 18.45
C MET A 217 -14.67 -6.96 19.92
N LYS A 218 -15.15 -7.96 20.66
CA LYS A 218 -14.69 -8.26 22.02
C LYS A 218 -14.36 -9.73 22.15
N THR A 219 -13.21 -10.08 22.73
CA THR A 219 -13.01 -11.41 23.33
C THR A 219 -13.48 -11.41 24.78
N TYR A 220 -14.45 -12.26 25.11
CA TYR A 220 -15.11 -12.27 26.41
C TYR A 220 -14.87 -13.53 27.25
N SER A 221 -14.28 -14.59 26.70
CA SER A 221 -13.97 -15.83 27.42
C SER A 221 -12.73 -16.50 26.84
N LYS A 222 -11.92 -17.13 27.71
CA LYS A 222 -10.74 -17.92 27.36
C LYS A 222 -10.91 -19.38 27.80
N GLY A 223 -10.28 -20.31 27.09
CA GLY A 223 -10.15 -21.70 27.52
C GLY A 223 -11.46 -22.50 27.50
N LYS A 224 -12.37 -22.22 26.57
CA LYS A 224 -13.62 -22.97 26.42
C LYS A 224 -13.44 -24.09 25.41
N TYR A 225 -13.97 -25.27 25.71
CA TYR A 225 -13.98 -26.38 24.77
C TYR A 225 -15.24 -26.33 23.92
N GLU A 226 -15.09 -26.02 22.64
CA GLU A 226 -16.16 -26.01 21.65
C GLU A 226 -15.73 -26.91 20.47
N CYS A 227 -16.59 -27.82 20.04
CA CYS A 227 -16.28 -28.76 18.94
C CYS A 227 -14.93 -29.48 19.11
N TYR A 228 -14.62 -29.92 20.34
CA TYR A 228 -13.38 -30.61 20.70
C TYR A 228 -12.09 -29.79 20.46
N MET A 229 -12.21 -28.46 20.57
CA MET A 229 -11.09 -27.52 20.50
C MET A 229 -11.18 -26.50 21.63
N GLU A 230 -10.03 -26.16 22.21
CA GLU A 230 -9.93 -25.01 23.10
C GLU A 230 -10.01 -23.73 22.26
N ALA A 231 -10.94 -22.85 22.60
CA ALA A 231 -11.22 -21.62 21.89
C ALA A 231 -11.40 -20.44 22.85
N GLU A 232 -11.14 -19.23 22.35
CA GLU A 232 -11.64 -18.01 22.97
C GLU A 232 -12.99 -17.66 22.34
N LEU A 233 -13.87 -16.98 23.08
CA LEU A 233 -15.20 -16.62 22.57
C LEU A 233 -15.27 -15.13 22.34
N THR A 234 -15.90 -14.70 21.23
CA THR A 234 -16.00 -13.28 20.86
C THR A 234 -17.41 -12.81 20.58
N VAL A 235 -17.61 -11.50 20.51
CA VAL A 235 -18.86 -10.90 20.05
C VAL A 235 -18.53 -9.75 19.11
N ILE A 236 -19.34 -9.58 18.06
CA ILE A 236 -19.14 -8.58 16.99
C ILE A 236 -20.40 -7.71 16.88
N ILE A 237 -20.22 -6.42 16.57
CA ILE A 237 -21.34 -5.52 16.27
C ILE A 237 -21.84 -5.82 14.84
N SER A 238 -23.06 -6.37 14.74
CA SER A 238 -23.66 -6.86 13.48
C SER A 238 -23.80 -5.79 12.38
N CYS A 239 -23.76 -4.50 12.72
CA CYS A 239 -23.82 -3.40 11.74
C CYS A 239 -22.55 -3.26 10.87
N PHE A 240 -21.45 -3.95 11.20
CA PHE A 240 -20.22 -3.95 10.39
C PHE A 240 -20.37 -4.71 9.06
N LEU A 241 -21.33 -5.63 8.95
CA LEU A 241 -21.49 -6.47 7.75
C LEU A 241 -22.07 -5.73 6.54
N ILE A 242 -22.83 -4.64 6.75
CA ILE A 242 -23.57 -3.96 5.67
C ILE A 242 -22.67 -2.96 4.90
N LEU A 243 -21.57 -2.50 5.50
CA LEU A 243 -20.61 -1.60 4.82
C LEU A 243 -19.59 -2.32 3.91
N LEU A 244 -19.48 -3.65 3.99
CA LEU A 244 -18.45 -4.45 3.31
C LEU A 244 -18.75 -4.78 1.84
N VAL A 245 -19.99 -4.61 1.38
CA VAL A 245 -20.36 -4.93 -0.02
C VAL A 245 -20.01 -3.79 -0.99
N ALA A 246 -19.72 -2.58 -0.49
CA ALA A 246 -19.43 -1.41 -1.32
C ALA A 246 -17.93 -1.19 -1.62
N SER A 247 -17.00 -1.87 -0.94
CA SER A 247 -15.55 -1.65 -1.09
C SER A 247 -14.87 -2.57 -2.12
N SER A 248 -15.60 -3.40 -2.85
CA SER A 248 -15.04 -4.29 -3.88
C SER A 248 -14.80 -3.63 -5.24
N VAL A 249 -14.91 -2.30 -5.33
CA VAL A 249 -14.51 -1.52 -6.52
C VAL A 249 -13.20 -0.77 -6.24
N TYR A 250 -12.19 -1.45 -5.70
CA TYR A 250 -10.82 -1.00 -5.91
C TYR A 250 -10.45 -1.43 -7.33
N SER A 251 -10.55 -0.51 -8.29
CA SER A 251 -9.87 -0.66 -9.58
C SER A 251 -8.42 -1.02 -9.28
N GLN A 252 -7.95 -2.14 -9.83
CA GLN A 252 -6.57 -2.60 -9.70
C GLN A 252 -5.64 -1.48 -10.14
N SER A 253 -5.20 -0.67 -9.18
CA SER A 253 -4.31 0.45 -9.42
C SER A 253 -2.96 -0.19 -9.68
N ARG A 254 -2.47 -0.03 -10.91
CA ARG A 254 -1.16 -0.52 -11.33
C ARG A 254 -0.12 0.39 -10.70
N ILE A 255 0.92 -0.18 -10.08
CA ILE A 255 1.97 0.60 -9.42
C ILE A 255 3.12 0.75 -10.40
N ALA A 256 3.55 1.99 -10.59
CA ALA A 256 4.84 2.28 -11.20
C ALA A 256 5.89 2.61 -10.12
N PHE A 257 7.13 2.28 -10.41
CA PHE A 257 8.29 2.55 -9.57
C PHE A 257 9.33 3.33 -10.37
N TYR A 258 10.02 4.29 -9.74
CA TYR A 258 11.09 5.09 -10.37
C TYR A 258 12.49 4.67 -9.88
N ASP A 259 13.43 4.51 -10.80
CA ASP A 259 14.73 3.87 -10.55
C ASP A 259 15.94 4.79 -10.76
N LEU A 260 16.84 4.89 -9.76
CA LEU A 260 18.13 5.60 -9.84
C LEU A 260 19.40 4.71 -9.74
N LEU A 261 19.34 3.40 -9.42
CA LEU A 261 20.53 2.60 -9.05
C LEU A 261 20.53 1.15 -9.59
N ASP A 262 21.69 0.49 -9.58
CA ASP A 262 21.86 -0.88 -10.08
C ASP A 262 21.30 -1.90 -9.09
N TYR A 263 20.70 -2.97 -9.62
CA TYR A 263 19.87 -3.90 -8.85
C TYR A 263 20.32 -5.35 -8.91
N GLU A 264 20.33 -5.98 -7.73
CA GLU A 264 20.43 -7.42 -7.54
C GLU A 264 19.11 -8.13 -7.91
N GLU A 265 19.19 -9.40 -8.31
CA GLU A 265 18.05 -10.23 -8.73
C GLU A 265 16.96 -10.37 -7.64
N ASN A 266 17.37 -10.40 -6.37
CA ASN A 266 16.49 -10.45 -5.19
C ASN A 266 15.52 -9.26 -5.12
N MET A 267 15.87 -8.09 -5.67
CA MET A 267 15.03 -6.90 -5.61
C MET A 267 13.87 -6.97 -6.59
N TYR A 268 14.05 -7.51 -7.79
CA TYR A 268 12.94 -7.67 -8.74
C TYR A 268 11.89 -8.66 -8.22
N GLN A 269 12.31 -9.69 -7.48
CA GLN A 269 11.37 -10.56 -6.76
C GLN A 269 10.60 -9.81 -5.67
N CYS A 270 11.24 -8.84 -5.01
CA CYS A 270 10.61 -7.96 -4.04
C CYS A 270 9.63 -6.97 -4.71
N LEU A 271 9.99 -6.35 -5.84
CA LEU A 271 9.08 -5.49 -6.61
C LEU A 271 7.84 -6.26 -7.09
N LYS A 272 8.05 -7.51 -7.55
CA LYS A 272 6.95 -8.44 -7.86
C LYS A 272 6.08 -8.76 -6.64
N PHE A 273 6.69 -8.94 -5.47
CA PHE A 273 5.96 -9.10 -4.20
C PHE A 273 5.05 -7.90 -3.93
N TYR A 274 5.54 -6.67 -4.16
CA TYR A 274 4.75 -5.45 -4.07
C TYR A 274 3.81 -5.21 -5.26
N LYS A 275 3.64 -6.18 -6.17
CA LYS A 275 2.77 -6.08 -7.36
C LYS A 275 3.07 -4.84 -8.22
N VAL A 276 4.33 -4.41 -8.22
CA VAL A 276 4.79 -3.39 -9.17
C VAL A 276 4.55 -3.93 -10.57
N SER A 277 3.73 -3.21 -11.34
CA SER A 277 3.35 -3.64 -12.68
C SER A 277 4.20 -2.97 -13.74
N THR A 278 4.75 -1.79 -13.45
CA THR A 278 5.60 -1.04 -14.36
C THR A 278 6.82 -0.48 -13.62
N GLN A 279 7.98 -0.47 -14.27
CA GLN A 279 9.18 0.24 -13.83
C GLN A 279 9.51 1.36 -14.80
N LEU A 280 9.72 2.57 -14.27
CA LEU A 280 10.27 3.69 -15.01
C LEU A 280 11.80 3.69 -14.83
N VAL A 281 12.50 3.32 -15.90
CA VAL A 281 13.97 3.22 -15.93
C VAL A 281 14.55 4.53 -16.48
N ASP A 282 15.54 5.10 -15.80
CA ASP A 282 16.29 6.25 -16.32
C ASP A 282 17.01 5.87 -17.63
N GLY A 283 16.45 6.34 -18.76
CA GLY A 283 16.99 6.11 -20.09
C GLY A 283 17.97 7.20 -20.50
N PHE A 284 17.64 8.47 -20.32
CA PHE A 284 18.55 9.56 -20.68
C PHE A 284 18.66 10.54 -19.52
N LYS A 285 19.87 10.93 -19.15
CA LYS A 285 20.10 11.93 -18.11
C LYS A 285 21.28 12.82 -18.45
N ASP A 286 20.99 14.12 -18.53
CA ASP A 286 21.94 15.22 -18.64
C ASP A 286 22.84 15.23 -19.91
N ASN A 287 23.72 16.23 -20.01
CA ASN A 287 24.61 16.47 -21.16
C ASN A 287 25.87 15.57 -21.16
N THR A 288 26.09 14.78 -20.12
CA THR A 288 27.38 14.11 -19.86
C THR A 288 27.54 12.76 -20.57
N THR A 289 26.63 12.38 -21.48
CA THR A 289 26.67 11.07 -22.15
C THR A 289 26.74 9.89 -21.17
N ILE A 290 26.35 10.06 -19.90
CA ILE A 290 26.31 8.96 -18.94
C ILE A 290 25.03 8.18 -19.21
N PHE A 291 25.11 7.35 -20.25
CA PHE A 291 24.25 6.20 -20.46
C PHE A 291 24.32 5.36 -19.19
N SER A 292 23.20 4.95 -18.60
CA SER A 292 23.28 3.86 -17.64
C SER A 292 23.65 2.62 -18.46
N PRO A 293 24.88 2.07 -18.34
CA PRO A 293 25.31 0.93 -19.16
C PRO A 293 24.49 -0.34 -18.86
N GLN A 294 23.51 -0.24 -17.95
CA GLN A 294 22.69 -1.34 -17.46
C GLN A 294 21.20 -1.22 -17.83
N VAL A 295 20.79 -0.24 -18.65
CA VAL A 295 19.36 -0.08 -19.00
C VAL A 295 18.75 -1.37 -19.55
N GLN A 296 19.40 -2.07 -20.49
CA GLN A 296 18.88 -3.34 -21.02
C GLN A 296 18.79 -4.40 -19.91
N GLY A 297 19.82 -4.54 -19.07
CA GLY A 297 19.80 -5.50 -17.96
C GLY A 297 18.71 -5.21 -16.93
N LYS A 298 18.35 -3.94 -16.72
CA LYS A 298 17.21 -3.55 -15.89
C LYS A 298 15.89 -3.95 -16.54
N ILE A 299 15.74 -3.69 -17.83
CA ILE A 299 14.56 -4.11 -18.60
C ILE A 299 14.38 -5.62 -18.55
N ASP A 300 15.44 -6.38 -18.85
CA ASP A 300 15.39 -7.85 -18.89
C ASP A 300 14.95 -8.43 -17.55
N ARG A 301 15.55 -7.98 -16.44
CA ARG A 301 15.19 -8.44 -15.09
C ARG A 301 13.76 -8.06 -14.68
N ALA A 302 13.28 -6.88 -15.07
CA ALA A 302 11.90 -6.49 -14.84
C ALA A 302 10.93 -7.42 -15.59
N GLN A 303 11.23 -7.69 -16.86
CA GLN A 303 10.41 -8.54 -17.73
C GLN A 303 10.40 -10.00 -17.28
N GLU A 304 11.52 -10.53 -16.81
CA GLU A 304 11.61 -11.87 -16.19
C GLU A 304 10.63 -12.02 -15.01
N GLN A 305 10.34 -10.92 -14.31
CA GLN A 305 9.37 -10.89 -13.22
C GLN A 305 7.94 -10.53 -13.65
N GLY A 306 7.71 -10.26 -14.94
CA GLY A 306 6.42 -9.85 -15.49
C GLY A 306 6.09 -8.39 -15.26
N ILE A 307 7.09 -7.55 -15.02
CA ILE A 307 6.97 -6.10 -14.82
C ILE A 307 7.25 -5.42 -16.17
N SER A 308 6.32 -4.58 -16.65
CA SER A 308 6.55 -3.79 -17.86
C SER A 308 7.55 -2.67 -17.58
N THR A 309 8.19 -2.15 -18.61
CA THR A 309 9.15 -1.06 -18.45
C THR A 309 8.83 0.12 -19.35
N ASP A 310 9.03 1.32 -18.81
CA ASP A 310 9.04 2.58 -19.54
C ASP A 310 10.40 3.25 -19.35
N LEU A 311 10.78 4.14 -20.27
CA LEU A 311 12.01 4.92 -20.16
C LEU A 311 11.72 6.36 -19.77
N LEU A 312 12.51 6.92 -18.85
CA LEU A 312 12.56 8.36 -18.62
C LEU A 312 13.61 8.99 -19.55
N PHE A 313 13.18 10.01 -20.30
CA PHE A 313 14.06 10.92 -20.99
C PHE A 313 14.15 12.23 -20.18
N ASP A 314 15.26 12.44 -19.50
CA ASP A 314 15.51 13.61 -18.67
C ASP A 314 16.43 14.61 -19.40
N PRO A 315 15.86 15.60 -20.13
CA PRO A 315 16.62 16.50 -20.99
C PRO A 315 17.56 17.39 -20.17
N CYS A 316 18.63 17.83 -20.82
CA CYS A 316 19.38 18.98 -20.39
C CYS A 316 19.16 20.18 -21.28
N VAL A 317 18.23 21.04 -20.86
CA VAL A 317 18.00 22.31 -21.54
C VAL A 317 19.03 23.31 -21.04
N ASN A 318 19.69 24.04 -21.94
CA ASN A 318 20.46 25.23 -21.59
C ASN A 318 20.42 26.19 -22.79
N THR A 319 19.60 27.22 -22.67
CA THR A 319 19.41 28.20 -23.76
C THR A 319 20.46 29.31 -23.76
N VAL A 320 21.27 29.41 -22.69
CA VAL A 320 22.33 30.42 -22.55
C VAL A 320 23.63 29.95 -23.19
N ARG A 321 23.95 28.65 -23.10
CA ARG A 321 25.11 28.05 -23.76
C ARG A 321 24.69 27.41 -25.07
N GLN A 322 25.04 28.03 -26.19
CA GLN A 322 24.82 27.48 -27.54
C GLN A 322 25.82 26.36 -27.90
N GLU A 323 26.23 25.55 -26.92
CA GLU A 323 27.05 24.37 -27.20
C GLU A 323 26.14 23.30 -27.84
N ASN A 324 26.64 22.63 -28.88
CA ASN A 324 25.86 21.66 -29.66
C ASN A 324 25.25 20.52 -28.84
N PHE A 325 25.77 20.24 -27.64
CA PHE A 325 25.30 19.15 -26.78
C PHE A 325 23.97 19.42 -26.06
N TYR A 326 23.53 20.68 -25.96
CA TYR A 326 22.26 21.04 -25.29
C TYR A 326 21.07 21.13 -26.25
N THR A 327 21.27 20.93 -27.55
CA THR A 327 20.18 21.02 -28.52
C THR A 327 19.26 19.79 -28.45
N PRO A 328 17.97 19.95 -28.75
CA PRO A 328 17.05 18.82 -28.89
C PRO A 328 17.56 17.76 -29.88
N GLU A 329 18.09 18.19 -31.03
CA GLU A 329 18.62 17.32 -32.07
C GLU A 329 19.74 16.43 -31.53
N HIS A 330 20.72 17.03 -30.85
CA HIS A 330 21.86 16.27 -30.36
C HIS A 330 21.44 15.22 -29.32
N GLN A 331 20.67 15.64 -28.30
CA GLN A 331 20.28 14.74 -27.20
C GLN A 331 19.36 13.62 -27.68
N VAL A 332 18.39 13.91 -28.56
CA VAL A 332 17.49 12.89 -29.09
C VAL A 332 18.21 11.95 -30.05
N THR A 333 19.13 12.44 -30.88
CA THR A 333 19.96 11.57 -31.72
C THR A 333 20.84 10.67 -30.87
N LYS A 334 21.50 11.20 -29.84
CA LYS A 334 22.29 10.37 -28.90
C LYS A 334 21.44 9.32 -28.20
N PHE A 335 20.26 9.69 -27.72
CA PHE A 335 19.33 8.73 -27.14
C PHE A 335 18.96 7.63 -28.15
N SER A 336 18.52 8.02 -29.34
CA SER A 336 18.06 7.08 -30.37
C SER A 336 19.18 6.15 -30.85
N GLU A 337 20.40 6.67 -31.04
CA GLU A 337 21.55 5.87 -31.45
C GLU A 337 21.93 4.79 -30.43
N ASN A 338 21.86 5.13 -29.13
CA ASN A 338 22.21 4.20 -28.05
C ASN A 338 21.10 3.20 -27.74
N TYR A 339 19.85 3.58 -28.00
CA TYR A 339 18.69 2.76 -27.66
C TYR A 339 17.98 2.12 -28.84
N LYS A 340 18.52 2.25 -30.06
CA LYS A 340 17.99 1.57 -31.27
C LYS A 340 17.93 0.04 -31.16
N PHE A 341 18.74 -0.55 -30.28
CA PHE A 341 18.75 -2.00 -30.04
C PHE A 341 18.03 -2.40 -28.75
N LEU A 342 17.58 -1.44 -27.93
CA LEU A 342 16.80 -1.80 -26.75
C LEU A 342 15.46 -2.38 -27.17
N THR A 343 15.12 -3.47 -26.53
CA THR A 343 13.79 -4.07 -26.64
C THR A 343 13.12 -4.10 -25.27
N GLY A 344 11.81 -4.30 -25.24
CA GLY A 344 11.10 -4.58 -24.00
C GLY A 344 10.54 -3.42 -23.18
N TYR A 345 10.75 -2.16 -23.61
CA TYR A 345 10.08 -0.99 -23.03
C TYR A 345 8.91 -0.50 -23.90
N GLU A 346 7.87 0.04 -23.27
CA GLU A 346 6.61 0.42 -23.91
C GLU A 346 6.57 1.90 -24.29
N ASN A 347 6.82 2.79 -23.33
CA ASN A 347 6.69 4.23 -23.50
C ASN A 347 7.99 4.98 -23.15
N ILE A 348 8.07 6.23 -23.61
CA ILE A 348 9.08 7.20 -23.19
C ILE A 348 8.37 8.33 -22.46
N TRP A 349 8.76 8.61 -21.23
CA TRP A 349 8.30 9.76 -20.46
C TRP A 349 9.33 10.89 -20.58
N PHE A 350 8.91 12.03 -21.10
CA PHE A 350 9.76 13.21 -21.19
C PHE A 350 9.66 14.02 -19.90
N ASN A 351 10.78 14.23 -19.22
CA ASN A 351 10.82 14.91 -17.94
C ASN A 351 10.78 16.43 -18.11
N VAL A 352 9.74 17.06 -17.55
CA VAL A 352 9.55 18.52 -17.56
C VAL A 352 9.47 19.00 -16.11
N ILE A 353 10.64 19.15 -15.49
CA ILE A 353 10.78 19.63 -14.12
C ILE A 353 11.87 20.70 -14.04
N GLN A 354 11.77 21.60 -13.07
CA GLN A 354 12.82 22.57 -12.81
C GLN A 354 14.00 21.87 -12.13
N LYS A 355 15.18 21.95 -12.75
CA LYS A 355 16.42 21.42 -12.19
C LYS A 355 17.16 22.50 -11.40
N ALA A 356 17.82 22.10 -10.31
CA ALA A 356 18.68 22.97 -9.50
C ALA A 356 20.12 23.10 -10.06
N ASP A 357 20.42 22.46 -11.19
CA ASP A 357 21.74 22.48 -11.79
C ASP A 357 21.99 23.81 -12.52
N ARG A 358 23.13 24.45 -12.21
CA ARG A 358 23.57 25.72 -12.80
C ARG A 358 23.81 25.65 -14.32
N ASN A 359 23.95 24.46 -14.89
CA ASN A 359 24.23 24.27 -16.33
C ASN A 359 23.09 23.56 -17.08
N CYS A 360 22.02 23.17 -16.40
CA CYS A 360 20.95 22.33 -16.94
C CYS A 360 19.60 22.87 -16.47
N PHE A 361 19.06 23.88 -17.14
CA PHE A 361 17.86 24.60 -16.74
C PHE A 361 17.04 25.09 -17.94
N TRP A 362 15.72 25.11 -17.77
CA TRP A 362 14.81 25.73 -18.73
C TRP A 362 15.03 27.24 -18.80
N SER A 363 14.78 27.84 -19.96
CA SER A 363 14.85 29.29 -20.14
C SER A 363 13.88 30.01 -19.21
N THR A 364 14.09 31.30 -18.95
CA THR A 364 13.04 32.15 -18.37
C THR A 364 11.99 32.58 -19.40
N ASP A 365 12.24 32.33 -20.69
CA ASP A 365 11.29 32.58 -21.78
C ASP A 365 10.37 31.38 -21.99
N ALA A 366 9.11 31.55 -21.58
CA ALA A 366 8.07 30.54 -21.69
C ALA A 366 7.77 30.11 -23.14
N ASN A 367 7.81 31.04 -24.10
CA ASN A 367 7.51 30.73 -25.51
C ASN A 367 8.64 29.88 -26.10
N LEU A 368 9.89 30.26 -25.82
CA LEU A 368 11.06 29.48 -26.22
C LEU A 368 11.03 28.07 -25.61
N ASN A 369 10.68 27.95 -24.33
CA ASN A 369 10.55 26.64 -23.68
C ASN A 369 9.50 25.77 -24.36
N CYS A 370 8.38 26.36 -24.79
CA CYS A 370 7.35 25.64 -25.55
C CYS A 370 7.86 25.15 -26.90
N GLU A 371 8.57 25.98 -27.65
CA GLU A 371 9.18 25.59 -28.94
C GLU A 371 10.19 24.46 -28.75
N ILE A 372 11.03 24.55 -27.72
CA ILE A 372 12.00 23.51 -27.36
C ILE A 372 11.30 22.20 -27.01
N LEU A 373 10.27 22.22 -26.16
CA LEU A 373 9.51 21.03 -25.81
C LEU A 373 8.83 20.42 -27.04
N THR A 374 8.19 21.24 -27.89
CA THR A 374 7.60 20.77 -29.16
C THR A 374 8.65 20.07 -30.02
N LYS A 375 9.85 20.64 -30.10
CA LYS A 375 10.95 20.05 -30.87
C LYS A 375 11.39 18.70 -30.31
N TYR A 376 11.63 18.58 -29.01
CA TYR A 376 11.99 17.31 -28.37
C TYR A 376 10.96 16.21 -28.63
N ILE A 377 9.68 16.51 -28.38
CA ILE A 377 8.59 15.54 -28.55
C ILE A 377 8.51 15.07 -30.00
N SER A 378 8.58 16.00 -30.96
CA SER A 378 8.55 15.66 -32.40
C SER A 378 9.72 14.77 -32.82
N LEU A 379 10.93 15.05 -32.34
CA LEU A 379 12.13 14.27 -32.66
C LEU A 379 12.09 12.89 -32.01
N LEU A 380 11.70 12.80 -30.74
CA LEU A 380 11.59 11.52 -30.03
C LEU A 380 10.59 10.60 -30.73
N GLN A 381 9.41 11.14 -31.06
CA GLN A 381 8.39 10.37 -31.77
C GLN A 381 8.88 9.91 -33.15
N ALA A 382 9.55 10.80 -33.91
CA ALA A 382 10.05 10.48 -35.24
C ALA A 382 11.20 9.46 -35.24
N GLN A 383 12.14 9.55 -34.29
CA GLN A 383 13.35 8.72 -34.28
C GLN A 383 13.18 7.37 -33.56
N THR A 384 12.26 7.28 -32.60
CA THR A 384 12.07 6.06 -31.79
C THR A 384 10.83 5.27 -32.19
N GLY A 385 9.81 5.92 -32.77
CA GLY A 385 8.50 5.32 -33.03
C GLY A 385 7.70 4.94 -31.78
N LYS A 386 8.17 5.31 -30.58
CA LYS A 386 7.54 4.99 -29.30
C LYS A 386 6.46 6.00 -28.94
N LYS A 387 5.54 5.60 -28.06
CA LYS A 387 4.58 6.52 -27.45
C LYS A 387 5.31 7.42 -26.47
N ILE A 388 5.03 8.72 -26.55
CA ILE A 388 5.65 9.73 -25.71
C ILE A 388 4.63 10.27 -24.71
N GLY A 389 4.95 10.22 -23.42
CA GLY A 389 4.23 10.90 -22.35
C GLY A 389 5.05 12.05 -21.77
N ILE A 390 4.39 12.93 -21.01
CA ILE A 390 5.05 14.02 -20.29
C ILE A 390 5.00 13.71 -18.79
N ARG A 391 6.12 13.91 -18.10
CA ARG A 391 6.22 13.84 -16.64
C ARG A 391 6.43 15.25 -16.08
N SER A 392 5.54 15.75 -15.23
CA SER A 392 5.65 17.11 -14.66
C SER A 392 4.75 17.32 -13.43
N SER A 393 4.93 18.45 -12.75
CA SER A 393 4.03 18.96 -11.70
C SER A 393 3.38 20.28 -12.14
N SER A 394 2.25 20.66 -11.53
CA SER A 394 1.60 21.95 -11.79
C SER A 394 2.52 23.14 -11.48
N LEU A 395 3.33 23.00 -10.43
CA LEU A 395 4.33 24.00 -10.02
C LEU A 395 5.46 24.12 -11.04
N ASP A 396 6.07 23.00 -11.45
CA ASP A 396 7.14 22.99 -12.45
C ASP A 396 6.64 23.55 -13.79
N TRP A 397 5.44 23.13 -14.21
CA TRP A 397 4.84 23.65 -15.43
C TRP A 397 4.67 25.17 -15.40
N SER A 398 4.17 25.71 -14.28
CA SER A 398 4.01 27.15 -14.10
C SER A 398 5.35 27.88 -14.06
N ASN A 399 6.37 27.30 -13.42
CA ASN A 399 7.69 27.90 -13.34
C ASN A 399 8.39 27.93 -14.71
N ILE A 400 8.23 26.88 -15.51
CA ILE A 400 8.89 26.72 -16.82
C ILE A 400 8.14 27.48 -17.91
N PHE A 401 6.81 27.39 -17.95
CA PHE A 401 5.98 27.97 -19.02
C PHE A 401 5.24 29.24 -18.57
N GLY A 402 5.51 29.75 -17.37
CA GLY A 402 4.97 31.00 -16.83
C GLY A 402 3.56 30.90 -16.23
N THR A 403 2.72 29.97 -16.69
CA THR A 403 1.37 29.72 -16.12
C THR A 403 0.97 28.26 -16.29
N THR A 404 -0.03 27.80 -15.54
CA THR A 404 -0.62 26.46 -15.70
C THR A 404 -1.31 26.25 -17.05
N THR A 405 -1.66 27.31 -17.77
CA THR A 405 -2.41 27.24 -19.05
C THR A 405 -1.55 27.41 -20.28
N ASN A 406 -0.30 27.86 -20.13
CA ASN A 406 0.64 27.99 -21.24
C ASN A 406 1.08 26.60 -21.74
N CYS A 407 1.57 26.55 -22.99
CA CYS A 407 2.03 25.31 -23.61
C CYS A 407 0.95 24.23 -23.79
N ALA A 408 -0.30 24.62 -24.04
CA ALA A 408 -1.48 23.74 -24.10
C ALA A 408 -1.47 22.64 -25.20
N ASN A 409 -0.51 22.65 -26.12
CA ASN A 409 -0.49 21.76 -27.29
C ASN A 409 -0.28 20.27 -26.93
N PHE A 410 0.06 19.95 -25.68
CA PHE A 410 0.40 18.60 -25.23
C PHE A 410 -0.71 17.88 -24.48
N GLY A 411 -1.89 18.49 -24.30
CA GLY A 411 -3.00 17.90 -23.53
C GLY A 411 -3.54 16.56 -24.05
N ASN A 412 -3.16 16.16 -25.28
CA ASN A 412 -3.50 14.86 -25.87
C ASN A 412 -2.43 13.76 -25.59
N LEU A 413 -1.25 14.13 -25.09
CA LEU A 413 -0.23 13.16 -24.69
C LEU A 413 -0.57 12.59 -23.31
N PRO A 414 -0.14 11.35 -22.98
CA PRO A 414 -0.20 10.85 -21.62
C PRO A 414 0.55 11.76 -20.64
N LEU A 415 -0.02 11.96 -19.45
CA LEU A 415 0.59 12.73 -18.37
C LEU A 415 0.91 11.82 -17.17
N SER A 416 2.17 11.86 -16.73
CA SER A 416 2.62 11.44 -15.40
C SER A 416 2.72 12.68 -14.53
N TYR A 417 1.77 12.80 -13.61
CA TYR A 417 1.60 13.97 -12.77
C TYR A 417 2.26 13.76 -11.40
N ILE A 418 3.08 14.71 -10.97
CA ILE A 418 3.80 14.63 -9.70
C ILE A 418 3.06 15.40 -8.61
N ASN A 419 2.63 14.69 -7.56
CA ASN A 419 2.18 15.29 -6.30
C ASN A 419 2.31 14.33 -5.12
N TYR A 420 3.35 14.55 -4.31
CA TYR A 420 3.72 13.74 -3.16
C TYR A 420 2.81 13.96 -1.94
N ASN A 421 1.53 13.65 -2.08
CA ASN A 421 0.52 13.80 -1.04
C ASN A 421 0.19 12.50 -0.29
N GLN A 422 0.98 11.44 -0.51
CA GLN A 422 0.86 10.10 0.08
C GLN A 422 -0.49 9.42 -0.21
N LYS A 423 -1.20 9.86 -1.25
CA LYS A 423 -2.50 9.31 -1.65
C LYS A 423 -2.42 8.68 -3.05
N PRO A 424 -2.54 7.34 -3.17
CA PRO A 424 -2.50 6.63 -4.45
C PRO A 424 -3.84 6.73 -5.20
N ASN A 425 -4.31 7.97 -5.44
CA ASN A 425 -5.52 8.25 -6.21
C ASN A 425 -5.40 9.63 -6.86
N PHE A 426 -6.30 9.91 -7.80
CA PHE A 426 -6.34 11.15 -8.59
C PHE A 426 -7.37 12.18 -8.09
N GLN A 427 -7.88 12.05 -6.87
CA GLN A 427 -8.93 12.95 -6.36
C GLN A 427 -8.45 14.40 -6.28
N ASP A 428 -7.16 14.60 -6.05
CA ASP A 428 -6.50 15.91 -6.01
C ASP A 428 -6.28 16.54 -7.39
N TRP A 429 -6.52 15.81 -8.49
CA TRP A 429 -6.28 16.33 -9.83
C TRP A 429 -7.11 17.60 -10.13
N GLN A 430 -8.30 17.72 -9.56
CA GLN A 430 -9.17 18.90 -9.78
C GLN A 430 -8.49 20.21 -9.36
N ASP A 431 -7.65 20.16 -8.33
CA ASP A 431 -6.95 21.33 -7.78
C ASP A 431 -5.57 21.54 -8.42
N GLN A 432 -5.15 20.62 -9.30
CA GLN A 432 -3.77 20.47 -9.75
C GLN A 432 -3.67 20.40 -11.28
N GLN A 433 -4.70 20.89 -11.99
CA GLN A 433 -4.76 20.87 -13.45
C GLN A 433 -3.76 21.87 -14.07
N PHE A 434 -3.07 21.42 -15.12
CA PHE A 434 -2.18 22.25 -15.95
C PHE A 434 -2.10 21.70 -17.38
N GLY A 435 -1.45 22.45 -18.29
CA GLY A 435 -1.10 22.04 -19.66
C GLY A 435 -2.26 21.55 -20.54
N SER A 436 -3.50 21.90 -20.17
CA SER A 436 -4.74 21.49 -20.84
C SER A 436 -5.05 19.99 -20.82
N TRP A 437 -4.40 19.21 -19.94
CA TRP A 437 -4.75 17.80 -19.73
C TRP A 437 -6.13 17.65 -19.09
N ARG A 438 -6.94 16.72 -19.62
CA ARG A 438 -8.24 16.36 -19.02
C ARG A 438 -8.08 15.48 -17.79
N GLY A 439 -7.01 14.68 -17.75
CA GLY A 439 -6.68 13.78 -16.66
C GLY A 439 -5.30 13.18 -16.85
N PRO A 440 -4.57 12.90 -15.76
CA PRO A 440 -3.32 12.16 -15.81
C PRO A 440 -3.57 10.68 -16.11
N MET A 441 -2.57 10.05 -16.74
CA MET A 441 -2.49 8.59 -16.91
C MET A 441 -1.74 7.94 -15.75
N MET A 442 -0.83 8.67 -15.12
CA MET A 442 -0.03 8.21 -14.00
C MET A 442 0.10 9.35 -12.98
N LYS A 443 0.15 9.03 -11.69
CA LYS A 443 0.46 9.98 -10.63
C LYS A 443 1.56 9.44 -9.73
N GLU A 444 2.59 10.23 -9.54
CA GLU A 444 3.59 10.02 -8.48
C GLU A 444 3.09 10.64 -7.17
N PHE A 445 3.00 9.83 -6.12
CA PHE A 445 2.28 10.22 -4.90
C PHE A 445 3.09 10.08 -3.61
N ASP A 446 4.22 9.40 -3.61
CA ASP A 446 5.04 9.20 -2.42
C ASP A 446 6.50 8.92 -2.78
N THR A 447 7.40 9.24 -1.85
CA THR A 447 8.80 8.81 -1.85
C THR A 447 9.03 7.96 -0.62
N THR A 448 9.36 6.69 -0.80
CA THR A 448 9.51 5.73 0.30
C THR A 448 10.68 4.82 0.04
N GLU A 449 11.13 4.12 1.08
CA GLU A 449 11.95 2.94 0.91
C GLU A 449 11.06 1.76 0.49
N LEU A 450 11.43 1.09 -0.60
CA LEU A 450 10.82 -0.13 -1.10
C LEU A 450 11.94 -1.10 -1.47
N CYS A 451 11.92 -2.30 -0.89
CA CYS A 451 12.95 -3.32 -1.16
C CYS A 451 14.38 -2.85 -0.83
N GLY A 452 14.55 -2.02 0.21
CA GLY A 452 15.85 -1.46 0.58
C GLY A 452 16.30 -0.26 -0.27
N LEU A 453 15.40 0.29 -1.10
CA LEU A 453 15.71 1.39 -2.02
C LEU A 453 14.78 2.57 -1.78
N THR A 454 15.35 3.76 -1.61
CA THR A 454 14.57 5.00 -1.70
C THR A 454 14.10 5.18 -3.15
N THR A 455 12.80 5.20 -3.35
CA THR A 455 12.16 5.29 -4.67
C THR A 455 10.94 6.20 -4.62
N THR A 456 10.42 6.53 -5.81
CA THR A 456 9.12 7.18 -5.99
C THR A 456 8.06 6.15 -6.37
N LEU A 457 6.92 6.19 -5.68
CA LEU A 457 5.76 5.38 -6.01
C LEU A 457 4.79 6.15 -6.91
N SER A 458 4.30 5.44 -7.92
CA SER A 458 3.28 5.93 -8.84
C SER A 458 2.07 5.02 -8.89
N VAL A 459 0.91 5.60 -9.21
CA VAL A 459 -0.33 4.90 -9.52
C VAL A 459 -0.78 5.23 -10.94
N TYR A 460 -1.24 4.24 -11.69
CA TYR A 460 -1.91 4.42 -12.98
C TYR A 460 -3.44 4.49 -12.83
#